data_AF-A0AAV7HJR3-F1
#
_entry.id   AF-A0AAV7HJR3-F1
#
_cell.length_a   1.000
_cell.length_b   1.000
_cell.length_c   1.000
_cell.angle_alpha   90.00
_cell.angle_beta   90.00
_cell.angle_gamma   90.00
#
_symmetry.space_group_name_H-M   'P 1'
#
loop_
_entity.id
_entity.type
_entity.pdbx_description
1 polymer ?
#
loop_
_entity_poly.entity_id
_entity_poly.type
_entity_poly.pdbx_seq_one_letter_code
_entity_poly.pdbx_strand_id
1 'polypeptide(L)'
;MKEETIIFAVTMLLCLTSVASTSGVASFYAGPYIPSACYGYSDNGTNIISVSDALWDNRNACGRKYRLWCKIVSEGIYQPCTGDHAVYVSGYDVTVVDHCGQCNVVSTTSIGVASFYAEPYLPSACYGNNDNGTNIISVSDELWDNRNACGRKYKLWCKPVSEGIFEPCTDDIAVNVFGYEATVVDYCGQCNGFTMLLSQEVFSALTNTNNGKIQVEYLQIKRVAHDLRWMREVK
;
A
#
# COMPACT_ATOMS: atom_id res chain seq x y z
N MET A 1 56.84 20.00 31.35
CA MET A 1 55.59 19.22 31.18
C MET A 1 54.57 20.04 30.39
N LYS A 2 54.71 20.20 29.05
CA LYS A 2 53.73 20.98 28.25
C LYS A 2 53.62 20.59 26.76
N GLU A 3 53.94 19.35 26.35
CA GLU A 3 53.81 18.98 24.92
C GLU A 3 53.05 17.69 24.61
N GLU A 4 52.65 16.89 25.61
CA GLU A 4 51.98 15.59 25.33
C GLU A 4 50.44 15.65 25.35
N THR A 5 49.84 16.76 25.78
CA THR A 5 48.38 16.83 26.03
C THR A 5 47.56 17.27 24.79
N ILE A 6 48.18 17.70 23.70
CA ILE A 6 47.44 18.32 22.57
C ILE A 6 47.09 17.32 21.45
N ILE A 7 47.78 16.18 21.35
CA ILE A 7 47.57 15.22 20.23
C ILE A 7 46.28 14.40 20.40
N PHE A 8 45.87 14.08 21.63
CA PHE A 8 44.65 13.29 21.89
C PHE A 8 43.34 14.05 21.64
N ALA A 9 43.35 15.39 21.71
CA ALA A 9 42.14 16.18 21.49
C ALA A 9 41.79 16.34 20.00
N VAL A 10 42.79 16.26 19.10
CA VAL A 10 42.58 16.43 17.65
C VAL A 10 42.14 15.12 16.97
N THR A 11 42.51 13.96 17.50
CA THR A 11 42.10 12.65 16.94
C THR A 11 40.66 12.26 17.29
N MET A 12 40.05 12.88 18.30
CA MET A 12 38.67 12.62 18.72
C MET A 12 37.62 13.49 17.99
N LEU A 13 37.99 14.15 16.89
CA LEU A 13 37.09 15.02 16.11
C LEU A 13 36.68 14.42 14.74
N LEU A 14 37.15 13.22 14.39
CA LEU A 14 37.07 12.68 13.03
C LEU A 14 35.98 11.63 12.76
N CYS A 15 35.10 11.33 13.70
CA CYS A 15 34.03 10.34 13.46
C CYS A 15 32.72 10.68 14.20
N LEU A 16 32.16 11.85 13.92
CA LEU A 16 30.73 12.09 14.10
C LEU A 16 30.07 12.07 12.72
N THR A 17 30.17 10.94 12.02
CA THR A 17 29.27 10.67 10.90
C THR A 17 27.89 10.43 11.50
N SER A 18 27.10 11.49 11.62
CA SER A 18 25.69 11.37 11.96
C SER A 18 25.01 10.57 10.85
N VAL A 19 24.79 9.27 11.09
CA VAL A 19 23.94 8.46 10.22
C VAL A 19 22.52 8.95 10.46
N ALA A 20 22.05 9.84 9.59
CA ALA A 20 20.66 10.27 9.59
C ALA A 20 19.82 9.08 9.11
N SER A 21 19.26 8.32 10.06
CA SER A 21 18.27 7.30 9.77
C SER A 21 16.92 7.99 9.66
N THR A 22 16.36 8.02 8.45
CA THR A 22 14.99 8.46 8.21
C THR A 22 14.10 7.24 8.05
N SER A 23 12.94 7.24 8.71
CA SER A 23 11.91 6.21 8.52
C SER A 23 10.91 6.68 7.47
N GLY A 24 10.55 5.79 6.55
CA GLY A 24 9.53 6.05 5.54
C GLY A 24 8.71 4.79 5.27
N VAL A 25 7.57 4.95 4.62
CA VAL A 25 6.75 3.83 4.13
C VAL A 25 7.23 3.47 2.73
N ALA A 26 7.34 2.18 2.46
CA ALA A 26 7.67 1.65 1.14
C ALA A 26 6.62 0.64 0.72
N SER A 27 6.40 0.53 -0.58
CA SER A 27 5.59 -0.52 -1.19
C SER A 27 6.35 -1.07 -2.40
N PHE A 28 5.97 -2.26 -2.85
CA PHE A 28 6.46 -2.79 -4.11
C PHE A 28 5.55 -2.30 -5.25
N TYR A 29 6.11 -2.23 -6.45
CA TYR A 29 5.33 -2.03 -7.67
C TYR A 29 5.68 -3.16 -8.62
N ALA A 30 4.67 -3.81 -9.20
CA ALA A 30 4.87 -4.74 -10.29
C ALA A 30 5.24 -3.92 -11.54
N GLY A 31 6.15 -4.43 -12.36
CA GLY A 31 6.68 -3.73 -13.53
C GLY A 31 5.61 -3.21 -14.54
N PRO A 32 6.05 -2.51 -15.59
CA PRO A 32 7.41 -2.55 -16.13
C PRO A 32 8.38 -1.57 -15.45
N TYR A 33 9.58 -2.05 -15.10
CA TYR A 33 10.68 -1.21 -14.55
C TYR A 33 11.39 -0.36 -15.63
N ILE A 34 10.95 -0.48 -16.88
CA ILE A 34 11.54 0.12 -18.07
C ILE A 34 10.39 0.75 -18.88
N PRO A 35 10.50 2.02 -19.32
CA PRO A 35 11.61 2.93 -19.08
C PRO A 35 11.60 3.48 -17.65
N SER A 36 12.78 3.72 -17.09
CA SER A 36 12.95 4.38 -15.80
C SER A 36 13.32 5.85 -15.97
N ALA A 37 12.97 6.71 -15.00
CA ALA A 37 13.32 8.12 -15.04
C ALA A 37 14.83 8.36 -15.10
N CYS A 38 15.65 7.52 -14.44
CA CYS A 38 17.11 7.69 -14.43
C CYS A 38 17.79 7.20 -15.71
N TYR A 39 17.37 6.04 -16.23
CA TYR A 39 18.15 5.31 -17.24
C TYR A 39 17.37 4.98 -18.52
N GLY A 40 16.17 5.54 -18.69
CA GLY A 40 15.34 5.32 -19.88
C GLY A 40 15.10 3.83 -20.09
N TYR A 41 15.37 3.33 -21.30
CA TYR A 41 15.11 1.95 -21.70
C TYR A 41 16.15 0.92 -21.21
N SER A 42 17.05 1.30 -20.31
CA SER A 42 18.01 0.36 -19.74
C SER A 42 17.36 -0.51 -18.67
N ASP A 43 17.58 -1.82 -18.77
CA ASP A 43 17.34 -2.74 -17.65
C ASP A 43 18.41 -2.49 -16.59
N ASN A 44 17.98 -2.27 -15.35
CA ASN A 44 18.85 -2.04 -14.20
C ASN A 44 18.85 -3.24 -13.23
N GLY A 45 18.26 -4.37 -13.65
CA GLY A 45 18.23 -5.62 -12.90
C GLY A 45 17.33 -5.56 -11.66
N THR A 46 17.71 -6.35 -10.65
CA THR A 46 17.00 -6.45 -9.37
C THR A 46 17.62 -5.53 -8.31
N ASN A 47 16.97 -5.44 -7.14
CA ASN A 47 17.39 -4.55 -6.05
C ASN A 47 17.38 -3.07 -6.44
N ILE A 48 16.30 -2.68 -7.13
CA ILE A 48 16.04 -1.33 -7.57
C ILE A 48 14.90 -0.71 -6.75
N ILE A 49 14.89 0.61 -6.67
CA ILE A 49 13.86 1.39 -5.96
C ILE A 49 13.46 2.60 -6.80
N SER A 50 12.17 2.92 -6.77
CA SER A 50 11.65 4.24 -7.16
C SER A 50 11.43 5.09 -5.91
N VAL A 51 11.74 6.38 -5.96
CA VAL A 51 11.69 7.24 -4.76
C VAL A 51 10.72 8.40 -4.91
N SER A 52 10.13 8.84 -3.80
CA SER A 52 9.23 9.99 -3.77
C SER A 52 9.97 11.32 -3.95
N ASP A 53 9.23 12.42 -4.11
CA ASP A 53 9.79 13.77 -4.28
C ASP A 53 10.74 14.16 -3.14
N ALA A 54 10.49 13.65 -1.93
CA ALA A 54 11.31 13.90 -0.76
C ALA A 54 12.77 13.42 -0.92
N LEU A 55 13.00 12.40 -1.74
CA LEU A 55 14.33 11.85 -2.00
C LEU A 55 14.83 12.11 -3.43
N TRP A 56 13.92 12.39 -4.38
CA TRP A 56 14.23 12.44 -5.81
C TRP A 56 15.29 13.49 -6.20
N ASP A 57 15.29 14.64 -5.53
CA ASP A 57 16.31 15.68 -5.69
C ASP A 57 16.60 16.04 -7.17
N ASN A 58 15.53 16.23 -7.96
CA ASN A 58 15.62 16.59 -9.39
C ASN A 58 16.58 15.69 -10.20
N ARG A 59 16.47 14.36 -10.07
CA ARG A 59 17.36 13.33 -10.67
C ARG A 59 18.74 13.18 -10.02
N ASN A 60 19.13 14.04 -9.07
CA ASN A 60 20.41 13.85 -8.36
C ASN A 60 20.41 12.60 -7.47
N ALA A 61 19.24 12.01 -7.23
CA ALA A 61 19.10 10.72 -6.56
C ALA A 61 19.49 9.51 -7.42
N CYS A 62 19.54 9.65 -8.75
CA CYS A 62 19.84 8.54 -9.65
C CYS A 62 21.18 7.87 -9.32
N GLY A 63 21.17 6.54 -9.19
CA GLY A 63 22.36 5.75 -8.84
C GLY A 63 22.77 5.82 -7.37
N ARG A 64 22.11 6.63 -6.53
CA ARG A 64 22.32 6.58 -5.09
C ARG A 64 21.90 5.21 -4.57
N LYS A 65 22.70 4.69 -3.63
CA LYS A 65 22.45 3.41 -2.98
C LYS A 65 21.94 3.64 -1.57
N TYR A 66 20.88 2.93 -1.21
CA TYR A 66 20.32 2.94 0.13
C TYR A 66 20.39 1.55 0.73
N ARG A 67 20.69 1.48 2.01
CA ARG A 67 20.47 0.28 2.82
C ARG A 67 19.11 0.42 3.50
N LEU A 68 18.19 -0.48 3.18
CA LEU A 68 16.85 -0.50 3.75
C LEU A 68 16.80 -1.44 4.93
N TRP A 69 16.16 -1.00 6.02
CA TRP A 69 15.79 -1.86 7.13
C TRP A 69 14.27 -1.93 7.20
N CYS A 70 13.74 -3.15 7.20
CA CYS A 70 12.32 -3.34 7.47
C CYS A 70 12.08 -3.24 8.97
N LYS A 71 11.17 -2.33 9.36
CA LYS A 71 10.80 -2.07 10.75
C LYS A 71 9.32 -2.36 10.94
N ILE A 72 8.99 -3.17 11.94
CA ILE A 72 7.61 -3.44 12.35
C ILE A 72 7.11 -2.26 13.18
N VAL A 73 5.99 -1.66 12.77
CA VAL A 73 5.33 -0.55 13.48
C VAL A 73 4.05 -1.04 14.17
N SER A 74 4.23 -1.71 15.32
CA SER A 74 3.21 -2.11 16.32
C SER A 74 2.24 -3.25 15.97
N GLU A 75 1.55 -3.75 17.02
CA GLU A 75 0.94 -5.06 17.31
C GLU A 75 -0.15 -5.60 16.35
N GLY A 76 -0.10 -5.27 15.07
CA GLY A 76 -0.88 -5.96 14.05
C GLY A 76 -0.21 -7.29 13.68
N ILE A 77 -1.02 -8.33 13.43
CA ILE A 77 -0.62 -9.69 12.99
C ILE A 77 0.13 -9.70 11.63
N TYR A 78 0.48 -8.52 11.10
CA TYR A 78 1.13 -8.36 9.81
C TYR A 78 2.64 -8.23 10.00
N GLN A 79 3.38 -9.28 9.64
CA GLN A 79 4.84 -9.31 9.57
C GLN A 79 5.29 -9.15 8.10
N PRO A 80 5.38 -7.90 7.57
CA PRO A 80 5.79 -7.66 6.17
C PRO A 80 7.29 -7.89 5.93
N CYS A 81 8.08 -7.99 6.99
CA CYS A 81 9.51 -8.17 6.92
C CYS A 81 9.85 -9.65 6.77
N THR A 82 10.55 -10.03 5.70
CA THR A 82 11.03 -11.41 5.50
C THR A 82 12.20 -11.71 6.44
N GLY A 83 12.18 -12.84 7.17
CA GLY A 83 13.26 -13.27 8.08
C GLY A 83 12.83 -13.43 9.54
N ASP A 84 13.71 -14.01 10.37
CA ASP A 84 13.46 -14.27 11.80
C ASP A 84 13.23 -12.96 12.57
N HIS A 85 11.95 -12.60 12.76
CA HIS A 85 11.29 -11.93 13.90
C HIS A 85 12.00 -10.74 14.59
N ALA A 86 13.08 -10.22 14.02
CA ALA A 86 13.83 -9.12 14.55
C ALA A 86 13.18 -7.82 14.08
N VAL A 87 12.95 -6.92 15.04
CA VAL A 87 12.45 -5.54 14.84
C VAL A 87 13.30 -4.76 13.80
N TYR A 88 14.50 -5.24 13.50
CA TYR A 88 15.34 -4.84 12.38
C TYR A 88 15.84 -6.07 11.64
N VAL A 89 15.38 -6.29 10.42
CA VAL A 89 15.95 -7.32 9.53
C VAL A 89 17.26 -6.79 8.92
N SER A 90 18.19 -7.70 8.59
CA SER A 90 19.40 -7.44 7.79
C SER A 90 19.14 -6.42 6.69
N GLY A 91 20.02 -5.41 6.59
CA GLY A 91 19.84 -4.32 5.65
C GLY A 91 19.94 -4.80 4.20
N TYR A 92 19.01 -4.36 3.35
CA TYR A 92 18.99 -4.66 1.92
C TYR A 92 19.50 -3.47 1.10
N ASP A 93 20.53 -3.68 0.30
CA ASP A 93 21.11 -2.62 -0.54
C ASP A 93 20.33 -2.49 -1.86
N VAL A 94 19.76 -1.32 -2.11
CA VAL A 94 19.00 -0.99 -3.31
C VAL A 94 19.54 0.24 -4.04
N THR A 95 19.30 0.33 -5.34
CA THR A 95 19.73 1.47 -6.18
C THR A 95 18.53 2.26 -6.69
N VAL A 96 18.58 3.60 -6.59
CA VAL A 96 17.54 4.47 -7.15
C VAL A 96 17.64 4.49 -8.67
N VAL A 97 16.58 4.03 -9.33
CA VAL A 97 16.47 4.00 -10.80
C VAL A 97 15.30 4.83 -11.31
N ASP A 98 14.32 5.16 -10.48
CA ASP A 98 13.10 5.81 -10.95
C ASP A 98 12.52 6.83 -9.96
N HIS A 99 11.66 7.69 -10.48
CA HIS A 99 10.93 8.70 -9.73
C HIS A 99 9.49 8.27 -9.53
N CYS A 100 9.06 8.25 -8.28
CA CYS A 100 7.67 8.06 -7.94
C CYS A 100 7.08 9.38 -7.44
N GLY A 101 6.69 10.26 -8.36
CA GLY A 101 6.01 11.54 -8.03
C GLY A 101 4.66 11.37 -7.31
N GLN A 102 4.22 10.14 -7.10
CA GLN A 102 2.96 9.79 -6.44
C GLN A 102 3.18 8.99 -5.16
N CYS A 103 4.43 8.73 -4.79
CA CYS A 103 4.78 8.04 -3.55
C CYS A 103 4.74 8.96 -2.31
N ASN A 104 4.27 10.20 -2.46
CA ASN A 104 3.94 11.08 -1.33
C ASN A 104 2.57 10.76 -0.71
N VAL A 105 1.79 9.86 -1.32
CA VAL A 105 0.51 9.44 -0.75
C VAL A 105 0.80 8.40 0.32
N VAL A 106 0.93 8.85 1.57
CA VAL A 106 0.71 7.95 2.71
C VAL A 106 -0.75 7.54 2.59
N SER A 107 -0.97 6.34 2.07
CA SER A 107 -2.29 5.80 1.88
C SER A 107 -2.81 5.41 3.26
N THR A 108 -3.46 6.35 3.96
CA THR A 108 -4.09 6.06 5.24
C THR A 108 -5.18 5.04 4.97
N THR A 109 -4.92 3.81 5.37
CA THR A 109 -5.93 2.77 5.40
C THR A 109 -7.02 3.19 6.38
N SER A 110 -8.26 2.89 6.02
CA SER A 110 -9.41 3.13 6.88
C SER A 110 -9.90 1.79 7.42
N ILE A 111 -10.48 1.83 8.61
CA ILE A 111 -11.07 0.64 9.24
C ILE A 111 -12.58 0.72 9.08
N GLY A 112 -13.21 -0.38 8.69
CA GLY A 112 -14.64 -0.50 8.53
C GLY A 112 -15.15 -1.87 8.97
N VAL A 113 -16.47 -2.02 8.97
CA VAL A 113 -17.12 -3.32 9.18
C VAL A 113 -17.77 -3.72 7.87
N ALA A 114 -17.52 -4.95 7.43
CA ALA A 114 -18.08 -5.49 6.21
C ALA A 114 -18.92 -6.73 6.48
N SER A 115 -19.94 -6.92 5.67
CA SER A 115 -20.70 -8.17 5.53
C SER A 115 -20.72 -8.53 4.05
N PHE A 116 -21.46 -9.56 3.66
CA PHE A 116 -21.71 -9.88 2.26
C PHE A 116 -23.21 -9.86 1.95
N TYR A 117 -23.53 -9.70 0.68
CA TYR A 117 -24.89 -9.74 0.17
C TYR A 117 -25.04 -10.86 -0.85
N ALA A 118 -26.24 -11.44 -0.89
CA ALA A 118 -26.55 -12.53 -1.80
C ALA A 118 -26.91 -12.00 -3.19
N GLU A 119 -26.66 -12.83 -4.21
CA GLU A 119 -27.15 -12.60 -5.56
C GLU A 119 -28.69 -12.55 -5.59
N PRO A 120 -29.30 -11.83 -6.55
CA PRO A 120 -28.66 -11.14 -7.68
C PRO A 120 -28.10 -9.76 -7.31
N TYR A 121 -26.93 -9.41 -7.86
CA TYR A 121 -26.31 -8.09 -7.70
C TYR A 121 -26.93 -6.99 -8.59
N LEU A 122 -28.14 -7.23 -9.10
CA LEU A 122 -28.86 -6.38 -10.03
C LEU A 122 -30.28 -6.08 -9.54
N PRO A 123 -30.84 -4.89 -9.84
CA PRO A 123 -30.15 -3.75 -10.44
C PRO A 123 -29.24 -3.04 -9.44
N SER A 124 -28.08 -2.57 -9.91
CA SER A 124 -27.14 -1.80 -9.08
C SER A 124 -27.39 -0.29 -9.21
N ALA A 125 -27.14 0.48 -8.15
CA ALA A 125 -27.29 1.93 -8.15
C ALA A 125 -26.34 2.64 -9.14
N CYS A 126 -25.18 2.05 -9.42
CA CYS A 126 -24.25 2.62 -10.40
C CYS A 126 -24.68 2.32 -11.84
N TYR A 127 -25.04 1.07 -12.15
CA TYR A 127 -25.12 0.60 -13.54
C TYR A 127 -26.46 -0.03 -13.93
N GLY A 128 -27.48 0.03 -13.08
CA GLY A 128 -28.80 -0.53 -13.34
C GLY A 128 -28.73 -2.04 -13.57
N ASN A 129 -29.32 -2.52 -14.67
CA ASN A 129 -29.35 -3.95 -15.01
C ASN A 129 -28.08 -4.45 -15.72
N ASN A 130 -27.01 -3.66 -15.77
CA ASN A 130 -25.75 -4.12 -16.34
C ASN A 130 -25.03 -5.01 -15.32
N ASP A 131 -24.83 -6.28 -15.69
CA ASP A 131 -24.02 -7.21 -14.91
C ASP A 131 -22.55 -6.75 -14.91
N ASN A 132 -22.03 -6.48 -13.72
CA ASN A 132 -20.63 -6.08 -13.50
C ASN A 132 -19.76 -7.25 -13.01
N GLY A 133 -20.31 -8.48 -12.99
CA GLY A 133 -19.64 -9.68 -12.55
C GLY A 133 -19.43 -9.74 -11.04
N THR A 134 -18.39 -10.48 -10.63
CA THR A 134 -17.96 -10.63 -9.25
C THR A 134 -16.88 -9.60 -8.88
N ASN A 135 -16.34 -9.66 -7.67
CA ASN A 135 -15.35 -8.71 -7.17
C ASN A 135 -15.89 -7.29 -7.05
N ILE A 136 -17.12 -7.23 -6.55
CA ILE A 136 -17.90 -6.00 -6.43
C ILE A 136 -18.32 -5.77 -4.98
N ILE A 137 -18.55 -4.51 -4.65
CA ILE A 137 -19.04 -4.07 -3.34
C ILE A 137 -20.18 -3.07 -3.50
N SER A 138 -21.08 -3.11 -2.53
CA SER A 138 -22.01 -2.03 -2.23
C SER A 138 -21.45 -1.23 -1.06
N VAL A 139 -21.60 0.09 -1.07
CA VAL A 139 -21.06 0.94 -0.01
C VAL A 139 -22.15 1.72 0.74
N SER A 140 -21.88 2.07 2.00
CA SER A 140 -22.74 2.93 2.81
C SER A 140 -22.60 4.42 2.45
N ASP A 141 -23.40 5.27 3.10
CA ASP A 141 -23.37 6.73 2.94
C ASP A 141 -21.99 7.34 3.12
N GLU A 142 -21.17 6.77 4.01
CA GLU A 142 -19.82 7.26 4.31
C GLU A 142 -18.92 7.28 3.07
N LEU A 143 -19.07 6.28 2.19
CA LEU A 143 -18.24 6.11 1.01
C LEU A 143 -18.97 6.45 -0.29
N TRP A 144 -20.30 6.49 -0.29
CA TRP A 144 -21.14 6.63 -1.50
C TRP A 144 -20.90 7.92 -2.29
N ASP A 145 -20.59 9.01 -1.59
CA ASP A 145 -20.20 10.30 -2.16
C ASP A 145 -21.13 10.76 -3.32
N ASN A 146 -22.44 10.74 -3.08
CA ASN A 146 -23.45 11.14 -4.06
C ASN A 146 -23.27 10.48 -5.44
N ARG A 147 -23.01 9.17 -5.46
CA ARG A 147 -22.75 8.35 -6.68
C ARG A 147 -21.38 8.56 -7.33
N ASN A 148 -20.54 9.47 -6.82
CA ASN A 148 -19.14 9.58 -7.26
C ASN A 148 -18.27 8.40 -6.81
N ALA A 149 -18.82 7.52 -5.97
CA ALA A 149 -18.19 6.26 -5.59
C ALA A 149 -18.17 5.21 -6.71
N CYS A 150 -19.08 5.30 -7.68
CA CYS A 150 -19.20 4.32 -8.76
C CYS A 150 -17.88 4.10 -9.50
N GLY A 151 -17.47 2.84 -9.61
CA GLY A 151 -16.23 2.45 -10.28
C GLY A 151 -14.94 2.69 -9.47
N ARG A 152 -15.03 3.27 -8.26
CA ARG A 152 -13.89 3.28 -7.33
C ARG A 152 -13.51 1.85 -7.01
N LYS A 153 -12.20 1.60 -6.95
CA LYS A 153 -11.65 0.31 -6.54
C LYS A 153 -11.03 0.43 -5.17
N TYR A 154 -11.14 -0.63 -4.38
CA TYR A 154 -10.55 -0.73 -3.06
C TYR A 154 -9.72 -1.99 -2.95
N LYS A 155 -8.61 -1.92 -2.21
CA LYS A 155 -7.96 -3.09 -1.61
C LYS A 155 -8.50 -3.31 -0.22
N LEU A 156 -8.80 -4.56 0.11
CA LEU A 156 -9.43 -4.99 1.35
C LEU A 156 -8.54 -6.02 2.05
N TRP A 157 -8.40 -5.89 3.37
CA TRP A 157 -7.75 -6.86 4.23
C TRP A 157 -8.69 -7.20 5.38
N CYS A 158 -8.79 -8.49 5.72
CA CYS A 158 -9.49 -8.90 6.93
C CYS A 158 -8.64 -8.56 8.16
N LYS A 159 -9.29 -8.02 9.20
CA LYS A 159 -8.66 -7.75 10.50
C LYS A 159 -9.29 -8.63 11.59
N PRO A 160 -8.53 -9.51 12.24
CA PRO A 160 -9.02 -10.23 13.40
C PRO A 160 -9.17 -9.26 14.57
N VAL A 161 -10.27 -9.39 15.32
CA VAL A 161 -10.57 -8.54 16.48
C VAL A 161 -10.16 -9.28 17.76
N SER A 162 -9.44 -8.61 18.67
CA SER A 162 -8.82 -9.24 19.84
C SER A 162 -9.78 -9.64 20.98
N GLU A 163 -11.05 -9.19 20.97
CA GLU A 163 -11.96 -9.30 22.13
C GLU A 163 -13.34 -9.93 21.85
N GLY A 164 -13.52 -10.68 20.76
CA GLY A 164 -14.81 -11.34 20.51
C GLY A 164 -14.74 -12.39 19.42
N ILE A 165 -15.69 -13.34 19.45
CA ILE A 165 -15.83 -14.44 18.48
C ILE A 165 -16.08 -13.85 17.08
N PHE A 166 -15.00 -13.56 16.38
CA PHE A 166 -14.92 -13.48 14.93
C PHE A 166 -13.93 -14.55 14.51
N GLU A 167 -14.41 -15.51 13.72
CA GLU A 167 -13.58 -16.56 13.14
C GLU A 167 -12.37 -15.96 12.38
N PRO A 168 -11.30 -16.75 12.20
CA PRO A 168 -10.08 -16.25 11.59
C PRO A 168 -10.34 -15.71 10.18
N CYS A 169 -9.60 -14.64 9.86
CA CYS A 169 -9.35 -14.27 8.47
C CYS A 169 -8.75 -15.45 7.71
N THR A 170 -8.81 -15.40 6.38
CA THR A 170 -8.13 -16.40 5.54
C THR A 170 -6.66 -16.57 5.92
N ASP A 171 -6.12 -17.78 5.79
CA ASP A 171 -4.69 -18.06 5.91
C ASP A 171 -3.93 -17.79 4.60
N ASP A 172 -4.62 -17.33 3.55
CA ASP A 172 -4.01 -16.97 2.28
C ASP A 172 -3.04 -15.79 2.46
N ILE A 173 -1.75 -16.08 2.34
CA ILE A 173 -0.66 -15.12 2.47
C ILE A 173 -0.81 -14.00 1.43
N ALA A 174 -1.19 -14.31 0.20
CA ALA A 174 -1.31 -13.31 -0.86
C ALA A 174 -2.45 -12.33 -0.56
N VAL A 175 -3.60 -12.80 -0.09
CA VAL A 175 -4.71 -11.92 0.30
C VAL A 175 -4.34 -11.06 1.52
N ASN A 176 -3.73 -11.67 2.54
CA ASN A 176 -3.30 -10.95 3.74
C ASN A 176 -2.20 -9.93 3.46
N VAL A 177 -1.35 -10.16 2.44
CA VAL A 177 -0.25 -9.27 2.08
C VAL A 177 -0.66 -8.20 1.09
N PHE A 178 -1.29 -8.60 -0.01
CA PHE A 178 -1.55 -7.72 -1.15
C PHE A 178 -2.92 -7.07 -1.12
N GLY A 179 -3.83 -7.58 -0.29
CA GLY A 179 -5.23 -7.17 -0.21
C GLY A 179 -6.04 -7.69 -1.38
N TYR A 180 -7.33 -7.92 -1.14
CA TYR A 180 -8.28 -8.31 -2.18
C TYR A 180 -8.86 -7.07 -2.87
N GLU A 181 -8.86 -7.04 -4.20
CA GLU A 181 -9.40 -5.90 -4.96
C GLU A 181 -10.89 -6.05 -5.22
N ALA A 182 -11.66 -5.00 -4.96
CA ALA A 182 -13.08 -4.96 -5.29
C ALA A 182 -13.53 -3.58 -5.81
N THR A 183 -14.60 -3.57 -6.62
CA THR A 183 -15.12 -2.37 -7.30
C THR A 183 -16.47 -1.96 -6.74
N VAL A 184 -16.66 -0.67 -6.46
CA VAL A 184 -17.96 -0.14 -6.06
C VAL A 184 -18.91 -0.15 -7.25
N VAL A 185 -20.02 -0.87 -7.12
CA VAL A 185 -21.08 -0.93 -8.13
C VAL A 185 -22.45 -0.58 -7.57
N ASP A 186 -22.63 -0.59 -6.26
CA ASP A 186 -23.94 -0.39 -5.66
C ASP A 186 -23.90 0.51 -4.42
N TYR A 187 -25.08 1.02 -4.07
CA TYR A 187 -25.34 1.83 -2.90
C TYR A 187 -26.26 1.08 -1.95
N CYS A 188 -25.82 1.01 -0.70
CA CYS A 188 -26.59 0.41 0.35
C CYS A 188 -27.06 1.52 1.30
N GLY A 189 -28.28 2.01 1.04
CA GLY A 189 -28.92 3.05 1.86
C GLY A 189 -29.37 2.57 3.24
N GLN A 190 -29.39 1.26 3.47
CA GLN A 190 -29.68 0.65 4.78
C GLN A 190 -28.66 -0.44 5.11
N CYS A 191 -27.41 -0.05 5.31
CA CYS A 191 -26.32 -0.99 5.60
C CYS A 191 -26.28 -1.52 7.03
N ASN A 192 -27.24 -1.21 7.90
CA ASN A 192 -27.30 -1.74 9.27
C ASN A 192 -25.98 -1.60 10.07
N GLY A 193 -25.25 -0.50 9.83
CA GLY A 193 -23.95 -0.23 10.47
C GLY A 193 -22.73 -0.83 9.75
N PHE A 194 -22.90 -1.52 8.62
CA PHE A 194 -21.79 -1.92 7.75
C PHE A 194 -21.29 -0.73 6.93
N THR A 195 -19.97 -0.61 6.81
CA THR A 195 -19.30 0.34 5.91
C THR A 195 -19.49 -0.08 4.45
N MET A 196 -19.48 -1.38 4.19
CA MET A 196 -19.64 -1.96 2.86
C MET A 196 -20.21 -3.37 2.93
N LEU A 197 -20.96 -3.76 1.90
CA LEU A 197 -21.37 -5.14 1.66
C LEU A 197 -20.56 -5.68 0.48
N LEU A 198 -19.95 -6.84 0.67
CA LEU A 198 -19.08 -7.49 -0.29
C LEU A 198 -19.88 -8.50 -1.12
N SER A 199 -19.54 -8.70 -2.40
CA SER A 199 -19.98 -9.91 -3.10
C SER A 199 -19.46 -11.15 -2.37
N GLN A 200 -20.16 -12.28 -2.50
CA GLN A 200 -19.75 -13.54 -1.87
C GLN A 200 -18.30 -13.93 -2.20
N GLU A 201 -17.86 -13.71 -3.43
CA GLU A 201 -16.49 -13.97 -3.91
C GLU A 201 -15.42 -13.19 -3.12
N VAL A 202 -15.68 -11.90 -2.87
CA VAL A 202 -14.76 -11.05 -2.10
C VAL A 202 -14.76 -11.47 -0.64
N PHE A 203 -15.94 -11.79 -0.09
CA PHE A 203 -16.06 -12.17 1.31
C PHE A 203 -15.40 -13.52 1.60
N SER A 204 -15.62 -14.51 0.74
CA SER A 204 -15.02 -15.85 0.85
C SER A 204 -13.51 -15.83 0.68
N ALA A 205 -12.97 -14.88 -0.10
CA ALA A 205 -11.54 -14.68 -0.21
C ALA A 205 -10.92 -14.11 1.08
N LEU A 206 -11.68 -13.33 1.85
CA LEU A 206 -11.20 -12.68 3.07
C LEU A 206 -11.42 -13.52 4.33
N THR A 207 -12.49 -14.32 4.40
CA THR A 207 -12.84 -15.16 5.55
C THR A 207 -13.82 -16.27 5.16
N ASN A 208 -14.16 -17.16 6.09
CA ASN A 208 -15.24 -18.12 5.92
C ASN A 208 -16.63 -17.44 5.89
N THR A 209 -17.46 -17.80 4.91
CA THR A 209 -18.83 -17.28 4.71
C THR A 209 -19.83 -17.71 5.78
N ASN A 210 -19.49 -18.66 6.66
CA ASN A 210 -20.29 -18.98 7.85
C ASN A 210 -20.44 -17.75 8.77
N ASN A 211 -19.55 -16.77 8.64
CA ASN A 211 -19.60 -15.51 9.36
C ASN A 211 -20.39 -14.48 8.57
N GLY A 212 -21.37 -13.86 9.23
CA GLY A 212 -22.15 -12.79 8.62
C GLY A 212 -21.44 -11.44 8.60
N LYS A 213 -20.29 -11.25 9.26
CA LYS A 213 -19.59 -9.95 9.31
C LYS A 213 -18.12 -10.08 9.72
N ILE A 214 -17.28 -9.15 9.26
CA ILE A 214 -15.85 -9.01 9.59
C ILE A 214 -15.45 -7.55 9.75
N GLN A 215 -14.36 -7.30 10.48
CA GLN A 215 -13.67 -6.01 10.41
C GLN A 215 -12.72 -6.03 9.21
N VAL A 216 -12.75 -4.95 8.42
CA VAL A 216 -11.89 -4.79 7.25
C VAL A 216 -11.03 -3.55 7.39
N GLU A 217 -9.76 -3.70 7.06
CA GLU A 217 -8.92 -2.57 6.68
C GLU A 217 -9.05 -2.38 5.17
N TYR A 218 -9.27 -1.16 4.73
CA TYR A 218 -9.49 -0.88 3.32
C TYR A 218 -8.75 0.36 2.84
N LEU A 219 -8.39 0.35 1.55
CA LEU A 219 -7.70 1.45 0.89
C LEU A 219 -8.26 1.68 -0.51
N GLN A 220 -8.62 2.92 -0.83
CA GLN A 220 -9.03 3.30 -2.18
C GLN A 220 -7.83 3.28 -3.14
N ILE A 221 -7.94 2.50 -4.22
CA ILE A 221 -6.99 2.49 -5.33
C ILE A 221 -7.24 3.73 -6.18
N LYS A 222 -6.45 4.78 -5.94
CA LYS A 222 -6.41 5.93 -6.84
C LYS A 222 -5.54 5.55 -8.03
N ARG A 223 -6.13 5.27 -9.20
CA ARG A 223 -5.37 5.28 -10.44
C ARG A 223 -4.84 6.69 -10.60
N VAL A 224 -3.54 6.86 -10.44
CA VAL A 224 -2.91 8.08 -10.89
C VAL A 224 -3.03 8.04 -12.40
N ALA A 225 -3.88 8.91 -12.95
CA ALA A 225 -3.80 9.23 -14.36
C ALA A 225 -2.37 9.73 -14.58
N HIS A 226 -1.55 8.97 -15.28
CA HIS A 226 -0.36 9.53 -15.89
C HIS A 226 -0.85 10.69 -16.75
N ASP A 227 -0.65 11.92 -16.28
CA ASP A 227 -0.80 13.11 -17.09
C ASP A 227 0.28 13.05 -18.18
N LEU A 228 -0.03 12.37 -19.29
CA LEU A 228 0.81 12.24 -20.47
C LEU A 228 0.94 13.57 -21.25
N ARG A 229 0.72 14.72 -20.61
CA ARG A 229 0.83 16.07 -21.20
C ARG A 229 2.23 16.47 -21.66
N TRP A 230 3.24 15.60 -21.50
CA TRP A 230 4.61 15.88 -21.94
C TRP A 230 4.99 15.32 -23.31
N MET A 231 4.10 14.63 -24.03
CA MET A 231 4.34 14.30 -25.44
C MET A 231 3.90 15.46 -26.35
N ARG A 232 4.74 16.48 -26.47
CA ARG A 232 4.67 17.39 -27.63
C ARG A 232 5.56 16.78 -28.72
N GLU A 233 4.95 16.37 -29.84
CA GLU A 233 5.68 16.01 -31.06
C GLU A 233 6.63 17.16 -31.42
N VAL A 234 7.93 16.85 -31.45
CA VAL A 234 8.91 17.72 -32.09
C VAL A 234 8.79 17.44 -33.59
N LYS A 235 8.20 18.38 -34.33
CA LYS A 235 8.51 18.54 -35.75
C LYS A 235 9.74 19.44 -35.86
#